data_AF-A0A1Q7D5E6-F1
#
_entry.id   AF-A0A1Q7D5E6-F1
#
_cell.length_a   1.000
_cell.length_b   1.000
_cell.length_c   1.000
_cell.angle_alpha   90.00
_cell.angle_beta   90.00
_cell.angle_gamma   90.00
#
_symmetry.space_group_name_H-M   'P 1'
#
loop_
_entity.id
_entity.type
_entity.pdbx_description
1 polymer ?
#
loop_
_entity_poly.entity_id
_entity_poly.type
_entity_poly.pdbx_seq_one_letter_code
_entity_poly.pdbx_strand_id
1 'polypeptide(L)'
;MKYVFILVLLIIAGAGGLMGLVVGYRWINNMTQTPRIMPGERIFSMPAGVVPQGGELVVPKEQRDVAARQPNPIRPTPDSVTIGRQHFQTFCAPCHGPEGKGGVTGPVATKFIPPPDLSNAELPCRRTARRSRLGRRGTS
;
A
#
# COMPACT_ATOMS: atom_id res chain seq x y z
N MET A 1 11.98 54.23 41.19
CA MET A 1 11.35 54.92 40.04
C MET A 1 11.96 54.50 38.69
N LYS A 2 13.25 54.74 38.43
CA LYS A 2 13.90 54.42 37.13
C LYS A 2 13.82 52.94 36.71
N TYR A 3 14.05 52.00 37.63
CA TYR A 3 13.99 50.56 37.33
C TYR A 3 12.58 50.05 37.05
N VAL A 4 11.56 50.61 37.72
CA VAL A 4 10.15 50.27 37.48
C VAL A 4 9.74 50.72 36.07
N PHE A 5 10.19 51.91 35.65
CA PHE A 5 9.93 52.41 34.30
C PHE A 5 10.60 51.56 33.21
N ILE A 6 11.86 51.15 33.42
CA ILE A 6 12.57 50.25 32.50
C ILE A 6 11.88 48.88 32.42
N LEU A 7 11.46 48.32 33.55
CA LEU A 7 10.76 47.04 33.61
C LEU A 7 9.43 47.09 32.83
N VAL A 8 8.66 48.17 32.98
CA VAL A 8 7.40 48.36 32.22
C VAL A 8 7.67 48.47 30.72
N LEU A 9 8.70 49.21 30.29
CA LEU A 9 9.06 49.29 28.87
C LEU A 9 9.50 47.94 28.29
N LEU A 10 10.25 47.14 29.05
CA LEU A 10 10.64 45.79 28.62
C LEU A 10 9.44 44.87 28.47
N ILE A 11 8.46 44.95 29.37
CA ILE A 11 7.21 44.16 29.27
C ILE A 11 6.43 44.59 28.02
N ILE A 12 6.28 45.89 27.77
CA ILE A 12 5.56 46.40 26.60
C ILE A 12 6.27 45.98 25.30
N ALA A 13 7.59 46.12 25.24
CA ALA A 13 8.38 45.69 24.08
C ALA A 13 8.28 44.17 23.85
N GLY A 14 8.35 43.38 24.92
CA GLY A 14 8.17 41.92 24.87
C GLY A 14 6.78 41.53 24.37
N ALA A 15 5.73 42.18 24.87
CA ALA A 15 4.35 41.94 24.44
C ALA A 15 4.13 42.33 22.97
N GLY A 16 4.68 43.47 22.54
CA GLY A 16 4.63 43.91 21.14
C GLY A 16 5.35 42.96 20.19
N GLY A 17 6.55 42.50 20.58
CA GLY A 17 7.30 41.51 19.81
C GLY A 17 6.57 40.18 19.68
N LEU A 18 5.97 39.68 20.77
CA LEU A 18 5.16 38.47 20.75
C LEU A 18 3.95 38.61 19.81
N MET A 19 3.23 39.73 19.88
CA MET A 19 2.07 39.99 19.03
C MET A 19 2.48 40.04 17.54
N GLY A 20 3.59 40.70 17.23
CA GLY A 20 4.15 40.75 15.87
C GLY A 20 4.51 39.37 15.33
N LEU A 21 5.13 38.51 16.15
CA LEU A 21 5.43 37.13 15.78
C LEU A 21 4.17 36.31 15.51
N VAL A 22 3.13 36.46 16.33
CA VAL A 22 1.84 35.75 16.14
C VAL A 22 1.18 36.18 14.83
N VAL A 23 1.16 37.48 14.52
CA VAL A 23 0.58 37.99 13.27
C VAL A 23 1.38 37.50 12.06
N GLY A 24 2.72 37.57 12.12
CA GLY A 24 3.59 37.05 11.07
C GLY A 24 3.39 35.55 10.84
N TYR A 25 3.31 34.77 11.92
CA TYR A 25 3.05 33.33 11.86
C TYR A 25 1.70 33.02 11.22
N ARG A 26 0.62 33.74 11.59
CA ARG A 26 -0.71 33.56 10.99
C ARG A 26 -0.72 33.93 9.50
N TRP A 27 -0.03 34.99 9.11
CA TRP A 27 0.05 35.43 7.71
C TRP A 27 0.74 34.39 6.83
N ILE A 28 1.87 33.84 7.30
CA ILE A 28 2.63 32.82 6.58
C ILE A 28 1.84 31.49 6.47
N ASN A 29 1.06 31.15 7.50
CA ASN A 29 0.28 29.90 7.55
C ASN A 29 -1.17 30.06 7.04
N ASN A 30 -1.50 31.12 6.31
CA ASN A 30 -2.88 31.42 5.92
C ASN A 30 -3.46 30.50 4.83
N MET A 31 -2.64 29.71 4.13
CA MET A 31 -3.11 28.75 3.10
C MET A 31 -2.24 27.48 2.99
N THR A 32 -1.43 27.18 4.01
CA THR A 32 -0.55 25.98 4.00
C THR A 32 -1.35 24.68 4.21
N GLN A 33 -2.50 24.79 4.89
CA GLN A 33 -3.49 23.71 5.00
C GLN A 33 -4.73 24.11 4.22
N THR A 34 -5.20 23.21 3.37
CA THR A 34 -6.44 23.41 2.61
C THR A 34 -7.52 22.52 3.19
N PRO A 35 -8.81 22.95 3.19
CA PRO A 35 -9.91 22.10 3.64
C PRO A 35 -10.22 20.94 2.67
N ARG A 36 -9.48 20.83 1.56
CA ARG A 36 -9.63 19.76 0.58
C ARG A 36 -8.86 18.54 1.05
N ILE A 37 -9.45 17.36 0.86
CA ILE A 37 -8.82 16.09 1.22
C ILE A 37 -7.87 15.69 0.09
N MET A 38 -6.58 15.58 0.38
CA MET A 38 -5.57 15.16 -0.59
C MET A 38 -5.55 13.63 -0.76
N PRO A 39 -5.12 13.10 -1.91
CA PRO A 39 -4.87 11.67 -2.05
C PRO A 39 -3.86 11.19 -1.00
N GLY A 40 -4.25 10.19 -0.20
CA GLY A 40 -3.42 9.65 0.89
C GLY A 40 -3.60 10.31 2.26
N GLU A 41 -4.32 11.44 2.37
CA GLU A 41 -4.64 12.06 3.66
C GLU A 41 -5.68 11.25 4.45
N ARG A 42 -6.65 10.68 3.72
CA ARG A 42 -7.68 9.78 4.27
C ARG A 42 -7.90 8.60 3.33
N ILE A 43 -8.19 7.45 3.92
CA ILE A 43 -8.52 6.22 3.17
C ILE A 43 -10.03 6.12 3.10
N PHE A 44 -10.58 6.20 1.88
CA PHE A 44 -11.97 5.88 1.60
C PHE A 44 -12.02 4.48 1.00
N SER A 45 -12.62 3.52 1.70
CA SER A 45 -12.86 2.19 1.14
C SER A 45 -14.00 2.24 0.13
N MET A 46 -13.84 1.52 -0.97
CA MET A 46 -14.91 1.34 -1.95
C MET A 46 -16.02 0.48 -1.33
N PRO A 47 -17.31 0.87 -1.44
CA PRO A 47 -18.41 0.06 -0.92
C PRO A 47 -18.46 -1.30 -1.62
N ALA A 48 -18.96 -2.33 -0.92
CA ALA A 48 -19.03 -3.67 -1.49
C ALA A 48 -19.98 -3.73 -2.69
N GLY A 49 -19.58 -4.41 -3.76
CA GLY A 49 -20.42 -4.68 -4.93
C GLY A 49 -20.47 -3.58 -6.00
N VAL A 50 -19.81 -2.44 -5.80
CA VAL A 50 -19.68 -1.43 -6.87
C VAL A 50 -18.49 -1.75 -7.77
N VAL A 51 -18.67 -1.55 -9.08
CA VAL A 51 -17.62 -1.72 -10.09
C VAL A 51 -17.35 -0.36 -10.73
N PRO A 52 -16.11 0.17 -10.65
CA PRO A 52 -15.78 1.43 -11.31
C PRO A 52 -15.76 1.26 -12.83
N GLN A 53 -16.18 2.28 -13.57
CA GLN A 53 -16.04 2.28 -15.02
C GLN A 53 -14.56 2.30 -15.42
N GLY A 54 -14.14 1.34 -16.27
CA GLY A 54 -12.76 1.21 -16.74
C GLY A 54 -11.77 0.60 -15.73
N GLY A 55 -12.22 0.17 -14.54
CA GLY A 55 -11.37 -0.55 -13.60
C GLY A 55 -11.31 -2.05 -13.88
N GLU A 56 -10.15 -2.66 -13.65
CA GLU A 56 -9.96 -4.11 -13.71
C GLU A 56 -10.98 -4.79 -12.79
N LEU A 57 -11.79 -5.68 -13.37
CA LEU A 57 -12.77 -6.46 -12.63
C LEU A 57 -12.02 -7.30 -11.59
N VAL A 58 -12.24 -7.02 -10.31
CA VAL A 58 -11.84 -7.95 -9.24
C VAL A 58 -12.61 -9.24 -9.49
N VAL A 59 -11.95 -10.20 -10.13
CA VAL A 59 -12.52 -11.51 -10.43
C VAL A 59 -13.06 -12.09 -9.12
N PRO A 60 -14.39 -12.29 -8.99
CA PRO A 60 -15.00 -12.86 -7.80
C PRO A 60 -14.30 -14.16 -7.41
N LYS A 61 -14.25 -14.48 -6.11
CA LYS A 61 -13.53 -15.66 -5.62
C LYS A 61 -14.00 -16.95 -6.30
N GLU A 62 -15.26 -16.99 -6.70
CA GLU A 62 -15.94 -18.07 -7.40
C GLU A 62 -15.43 -18.26 -8.83
N GLN A 63 -14.96 -17.19 -9.48
CA GLN A 63 -14.37 -17.23 -10.82
C GLN A 63 -12.86 -17.50 -10.81
N ARG A 64 -12.18 -17.44 -9.64
CA ARG A 64 -10.74 -17.72 -9.54
C ARG A 64 -10.36 -19.14 -9.92
N ASP A 65 -11.22 -20.12 -9.63
CA ASP A 65 -10.99 -21.53 -10.01
C ASP A 65 -11.11 -21.74 -11.54
N VAL A 66 -11.92 -20.92 -12.21
CA VAL A 66 -12.04 -20.91 -13.68
C VAL A 66 -10.84 -20.17 -14.29
N ALA A 67 -10.46 -19.03 -13.72
CA ALA A 67 -9.30 -18.25 -14.17
C ALA A 67 -7.98 -19.03 -14.04
N ALA A 68 -7.83 -19.87 -13.01
CA ALA A 68 -6.66 -20.73 -12.84
C ALA A 68 -6.49 -21.77 -13.96
N ARG A 69 -7.54 -22.08 -14.71
CA ARG A 69 -7.51 -23.01 -15.84
C ARG A 69 -7.32 -22.29 -17.18
N GLN A 70 -7.45 -20.97 -17.20
CA GLN A 70 -7.31 -20.18 -18.40
C GLN A 70 -5.83 -19.87 -18.66
N PRO A 71 -5.32 -20.03 -19.89
CA PRO A 71 -4.00 -19.54 -20.23
C PRO A 71 -3.90 -18.03 -20.02
N ASN A 72 -2.71 -17.55 -19.66
CA ASN A 72 -2.46 -16.12 -19.52
C ASN A 72 -2.86 -15.41 -20.84
N PRO A 73 -3.81 -14.46 -20.82
CA PRO A 73 -4.24 -13.76 -22.03
C PRO A 73 -3.11 -12.88 -22.61
N ILE A 74 -2.13 -12.49 -21.79
CA ILE A 74 -0.97 -11.72 -22.21
C ILE A 74 0.14 -12.68 -22.66
N ARG A 75 0.55 -12.54 -23.92
CA ARG A 75 1.66 -13.32 -24.48
C ARG A 75 2.99 -12.94 -23.80
N PRO A 76 3.88 -13.90 -23.53
CA PRO A 76 5.20 -13.62 -22.94
C PRO A 76 6.13 -13.02 -23.99
N THR A 77 5.93 -11.73 -24.30
CA THR A 77 6.87 -10.95 -25.12
C THR A 77 8.11 -10.58 -24.30
N PRO A 78 9.26 -10.26 -24.93
CA PRO A 78 10.45 -9.81 -24.21
C PRO A 78 10.19 -8.63 -23.27
N ASP A 79 9.32 -7.69 -23.69
CA ASP A 79 8.92 -6.53 -22.89
C ASP A 79 8.11 -6.96 -21.67
N SER A 80 7.11 -7.83 -21.87
CA SER A 80 6.30 -8.38 -20.78
C SER A 80 7.15 -9.13 -19.75
N VAL A 81 8.16 -9.89 -20.20
CA VAL A 81 9.09 -10.60 -19.31
C VAL A 81 9.99 -9.61 -18.55
N THR A 82 10.42 -8.53 -19.18
CA THR A 82 11.25 -7.50 -18.55
C THR A 82 10.50 -6.77 -17.45
N ILE A 83 9.26 -6.36 -17.72
CA ILE A 83 8.36 -5.77 -16.71
C ILE A 83 8.06 -6.77 -15.60
N GLY A 84 7.77 -8.03 -15.96
CA GLY A 84 7.54 -9.10 -15.00
C GLY A 84 8.73 -9.32 -14.04
N ARG A 85 9.97 -9.25 -14.55
CA ARG A 85 11.19 -9.32 -13.75
C ARG A 85 11.28 -8.17 -12.74
N GLN A 86 10.99 -6.93 -13.17
CA GLN A 86 10.99 -5.77 -12.27
C GLN A 86 9.98 -5.94 -11.14
N HIS A 87 8.74 -6.33 -11.46
CA HIS A 87 7.71 -6.58 -10.45
C HIS A 87 8.08 -7.71 -9.48
N PHE A 88 8.67 -8.80 -9.99
CA PHE A 88 9.13 -9.90 -9.15
C PHE A 88 10.17 -9.43 -8.13
N GLN A 89 11.16 -8.63 -8.58
CA GLN A 89 12.21 -8.09 -7.71
C GLN A 89 11.65 -7.14 -6.66
N THR A 90 10.66 -6.31 -7.00
CA THR A 90 10.05 -5.34 -6.07
C THR A 90 9.13 -5.99 -5.05
N PHE A 91 8.25 -6.91 -5.47
CA PHE A 91 7.14 -7.37 -4.63
C PHE A 91 7.26 -8.82 -4.14
N CYS A 92 7.90 -9.71 -4.92
CA CYS A 92 7.95 -11.14 -4.62
C CYS A 92 9.26 -11.55 -3.93
N ALA A 93 10.39 -11.03 -4.40
CA ALA A 93 11.73 -11.36 -3.92
C ALA A 93 11.96 -11.11 -2.41
N PRO A 94 11.37 -10.09 -1.76
CA PRO A 94 11.56 -9.89 -0.31
C PRO A 94 11.16 -11.09 0.54
N CYS A 95 10.14 -11.84 0.11
CA CYS A 95 9.65 -13.04 0.79
C CYS A 95 10.16 -14.32 0.14
N HIS A 96 10.19 -14.41 -1.19
CA HIS A 96 10.50 -15.66 -1.90
C HIS A 96 11.97 -15.81 -2.33
N GLY A 97 12.78 -14.78 -2.12
CA GLY A 97 14.16 -14.73 -2.60
C GLY A 97 14.27 -14.42 -4.10
N PRO A 98 15.46 -14.04 -4.59
CA PRO A 98 15.67 -13.73 -6.01
C PRO A 98 15.47 -14.94 -6.93
N GLU A 99 15.70 -16.15 -6.40
CA GLU A 99 15.52 -17.42 -7.10
C GLU A 99 14.06 -17.93 -7.08
N GLY A 100 13.17 -17.27 -6.31
CA GLY A 100 11.77 -17.69 -6.16
C GLY A 100 11.56 -19.01 -5.40
N LYS A 101 12.62 -19.62 -4.88
CA LYS A 101 12.58 -20.94 -4.22
C LYS A 101 11.84 -20.96 -2.89
N GLY A 102 11.58 -19.79 -2.30
CA GLY A 102 10.99 -19.70 -0.96
C GLY A 102 11.91 -20.30 0.10
N GLY A 103 11.65 -19.97 1.37
CA GLY A 103 12.44 -20.47 2.49
C GLY A 103 13.87 -19.92 2.55
N VAL A 104 14.24 -19.41 3.73
CA VAL A 104 15.60 -19.03 4.21
C VAL A 104 16.47 -18.06 3.39
N THR A 105 16.20 -17.81 2.11
CA THR A 105 17.05 -16.97 1.23
C THR A 105 16.58 -15.52 1.12
N GLY A 106 15.34 -15.22 1.51
CA GLY A 106 14.80 -13.86 1.57
C GLY A 106 15.07 -13.20 2.93
N PRO A 107 15.31 -11.87 2.99
CA PRO A 107 15.57 -11.16 4.24
C PRO A 107 14.41 -11.26 5.25
N VAL A 108 13.19 -11.50 4.77
CA VAL A 108 11.97 -11.65 5.59
C VAL A 108 11.61 -13.13 5.81
N ALA A 109 12.07 -14.03 4.93
CA ALA A 109 11.68 -15.45 4.91
C ALA A 109 12.08 -16.22 6.18
N THR A 110 13.11 -15.78 6.89
CA THR A 110 13.61 -16.40 8.13
C THR A 110 12.77 -16.06 9.37
N LYS A 111 11.94 -15.00 9.31
CA LYS A 111 11.12 -14.52 10.43
C LYS A 111 9.63 -14.86 10.29
N PHE A 112 9.21 -15.46 9.19
CA PHE A 112 7.81 -15.78 8.89
C PHE A 112 7.61 -17.29 8.65
N ILE A 113 6.35 -17.74 8.59
CA ILE A 113 6.02 -19.09 8.09
C ILE A 113 6.68 -19.26 6.72
N PRO A 114 7.45 -20.35 6.48
CA PRO A 114 8.28 -20.47 5.29
C PRO A 114 7.42 -20.28 4.04
N PRO A 115 7.71 -19.25 3.22
CA PRO A 115 6.93 -18.97 2.04
C PRO A 115 7.09 -20.10 1.03
N PRO A 116 6.03 -20.46 0.29
CA PRO A 116 6.07 -21.56 -0.66
C PRO A 116 7.05 -21.26 -1.81
N ASP A 117 7.62 -22.32 -2.37
CA ASP A 117 8.43 -22.28 -3.57
C ASP A 117 7.56 -21.90 -4.79
N LEU A 118 7.95 -20.83 -5.50
CA LEU A 118 7.29 -20.36 -6.72
C LEU A 118 7.81 -21.07 -7.98
N SER A 119 8.99 -21.69 -7.91
CA SER A 119 9.58 -22.44 -9.02
C SER A 119 8.96 -23.83 -9.20
N ASN A 120 8.33 -24.36 -8.14
CA ASN A 120 7.62 -25.63 -8.21
C ASN A 120 6.22 -25.49 -8.84
N ALA A 121 6.07 -25.97 -10.08
CA ALA A 121 4.82 -25.98 -10.83
C ALA A 121 3.67 -26.79 -10.16
N GLU A 122 3.99 -27.71 -9.24
CA GLU A 122 2.99 -28.57 -8.60
C GLU A 122 2.19 -27.86 -7.50
N LEU A 123 2.77 -26.84 -6.85
CA LEU A 123 2.15 -26.16 -5.70
C LEU A 123 0.94 -25.27 -6.09
N PRO A 124 1.01 -24.47 -7.18
CA PRO A 124 -0.16 -23.74 -7.68
C PRO A 124 -1.29 -24.69 -8.14
N CYS A 125 -0.93 -25.80 -8.81
CA CYS A 125 -1.88 -26.78 -9.35
C CYS A 125 -2.62 -27.56 -8.24
N ARG A 126 -1.94 -27.92 -7.15
CA ARG A 126 -2.55 -28.67 -6.04
C ARG A 126 -3.54 -27.83 -5.21
N ARG A 127 -3.31 -26.52 -5.02
CA ARG A 127 -4.24 -25.66 -4.25
C ARG A 127 -5.57 -25.44 -4.97
N THR A 128 -5.53 -25.21 -6.28
CA THR A 128 -6.74 -25.00 -7.11
C THR A 128 -7.52 -26.30 -7.31
N ALA A 129 -6.82 -27.44 -7.45
CA ALA A 129 -7.44 -28.75 -7.59
C ALA A 129 -8.03 -29.33 -6.28
N ARG A 130 -7.52 -28.96 -5.11
CA ARG A 130 -8.03 -29.43 -3.80
C ARG A 130 -9.26 -28.65 -3.35
N ARG A 131 -9.31 -27.33 -3.60
CA ARG A 131 -10.45 -26.47 -3.20
C ARG A 131 -11.70 -26.74 -4.04
N SER A 132 -11.55 -26.93 -5.35
CA SER A 132 -12.65 -27.31 -6.24
C SER A 132 -13.28 -28.68 -5.91
N ARG A 133 -12.51 -29.62 -5.31
CA ARG A 133 -13.02 -30.91 -4.81
C ARG A 133 -13.70 -30.85 -3.43
N LEU A 134 -13.48 -29.77 -2.67
CA LEU A 134 -14.11 -29.57 -1.37
C LEU A 134 -15.43 -28.77 -1.51
N GLY A 135 -15.50 -27.83 -2.46
CA GLY A 135 -16.73 -27.07 -2.77
C GLY A 135 -17.87 -27.91 -3.39
N ARG A 136 -17.58 -29.08 -3.95
CA ARG A 136 -18.60 -30.03 -4.47
C ARG A 136 -19.22 -30.97 -3.42
N ARG A 137 -18.75 -30.92 -2.16
CA ARG A 137 -19.22 -31.81 -1.07
C ARG A 137 -20.12 -31.11 -0.04
N GLY A 138 -20.64 -29.93 -0.37
CA GLY A 138 -21.44 -29.10 0.55
C GLY A 138 -22.83 -28.73 0.05
N THR A 139 -23.38 -29.44 -0.93
CA THR A 139 -24.77 -29.27 -1.37
C THR A 139 -25.44 -30.64 -1.44
N SER A 140 -25.95 -31.08 -0.31
CA SER A 140 -26.91 -32.18 -0.15
C SER A 140 -27.94 -31.74 0.87
#